data_AF-A0A7W0WJE9-F1
#
_entry.id   AF-A0A7W0WJE9-F1
#
_cell.length_a   1.000
_cell.length_b   1.000
_cell.length_c   1.000
_cell.angle_alpha   90.00
_cell.angle_beta   90.00
_cell.angle_gamma   90.00
#
_symmetry.space_group_name_H-M   'P 1'
#
loop_
_entity.id
_entity.type
_entity.pdbx_description
1 polymer ?
#
loop_
_entity_poly.entity_id
_entity_poly.type
_entity_poly.pdbx_seq_one_letter_code
_entity_poly.pdbx_strand_id
1 'polypeptide(L)'
;MNLDMHLSQGMALWITVTAATAPTVGYAQREVPARVQVQMRNVDFHVDSTIVLRIRHLRGELRRAAPDHPAYLDDELSFTMGIDSARIGITPAGLSDLLNHYTFAYPGSPLRKLEITIEEGHLKQHG
;
A
#
# COMPACT_ATOMS: atom_id res chain seq x y z
N MET A 1 38.18 80.67 -33.91
CA MET A 1 39.03 80.02 -32.89
C MET A 1 38.28 78.78 -32.43
N ASN A 2 38.52 77.64 -33.10
CA ASN A 2 39.49 76.60 -32.70
C ASN A 2 39.17 76.07 -31.31
N LEU A 3 39.03 74.78 -31.04
CA LEU A 3 38.90 73.51 -31.77
C LEU A 3 38.65 72.53 -30.59
N ASP A 4 37.78 71.54 -30.69
CA ASP A 4 38.16 70.16 -30.37
C ASP A 4 37.01 69.17 -30.55
N MET A 5 37.41 68.08 -31.19
CA MET A 5 36.61 66.97 -31.68
C MET A 5 37.02 65.77 -30.84
N HIS A 6 36.06 65.13 -30.16
CA HIS A 6 36.23 63.74 -29.78
C HIS A 6 34.90 62.98 -29.91
N LEU A 7 34.86 62.21 -30.98
CA LEU A 7 34.01 61.06 -31.19
C LEU A 7 34.40 60.00 -30.14
N SER A 8 33.48 59.46 -29.33
CA SER A 8 33.58 58.04 -28.95
C SER A 8 32.30 57.50 -28.31
N GLN A 9 31.91 56.37 -28.86
CA GLN A 9 30.86 55.42 -28.51
C GLN A 9 30.80 55.00 -27.04
N GLY A 10 29.58 54.65 -26.61
CA GLY A 10 29.36 53.47 -25.79
C GLY A 10 29.21 53.68 -24.28
N MET A 11 27.97 53.77 -23.80
CA MET A 11 27.64 53.28 -22.45
C MET A 11 26.36 52.45 -22.53
N ALA A 12 26.55 51.14 -22.70
CA ALA A 12 25.54 50.14 -22.47
C ALA A 12 25.16 50.17 -20.97
N LEU A 13 23.88 50.43 -20.71
CA LEU A 13 23.31 50.39 -19.36
C LEU A 13 23.15 48.92 -18.96
N TRP A 14 23.99 48.43 -18.06
CA TRP A 14 23.84 47.11 -17.47
C TRP A 14 22.69 47.15 -16.46
N ILE A 15 21.56 46.52 -16.80
CA ILE A 15 20.50 46.26 -15.82
C ILE A 15 20.96 45.07 -14.98
N THR A 16 21.48 45.33 -13.78
CA THR A 16 21.69 44.28 -12.79
C THR A 16 20.33 43.85 -12.26
N VAL A 17 19.74 42.79 -12.82
CA VAL A 17 18.61 42.10 -12.19
C VAL A 17 19.17 41.22 -11.08
N THR A 18 19.04 41.66 -9.84
CA THR A 18 19.24 40.79 -8.67
C THR A 18 18.09 39.80 -8.62
N ALA A 19 18.32 38.57 -9.07
CA ALA A 19 17.38 37.47 -8.86
C ALA A 19 17.36 37.13 -7.36
N ALA A 20 16.27 37.46 -6.68
CA ALA A 20 16.00 36.93 -5.36
C ALA A 20 15.78 35.42 -5.49
N THR A 21 16.78 34.61 -5.13
CA THR A 21 16.61 33.17 -4.94
C THR A 21 15.81 32.96 -3.67
N ALA A 22 14.49 32.99 -3.79
CA ALA A 22 13.63 32.42 -2.77
C ALA A 22 14.04 30.95 -2.60
N PRO A 23 14.24 30.44 -1.37
CA PRO A 23 14.43 29.02 -1.19
C PRO A 23 13.17 28.33 -1.71
N THR A 24 13.32 27.53 -2.78
CA THR A 24 12.31 26.56 -3.15
C THR A 24 12.22 25.62 -1.97
N VAL A 25 11.27 25.85 -1.07
CA VAL A 25 10.83 24.82 -0.14
C VAL A 25 10.24 23.77 -1.05
N GLY A 26 11.07 22.78 -1.41
CA GLY A 26 10.57 21.54 -1.93
C GLY A 26 9.58 21.07 -0.89
N TYR A 27 8.30 21.15 -1.20
CA TYR A 27 7.33 20.31 -0.53
C TYR A 27 7.83 18.91 -0.85
N ALA A 28 8.64 18.35 0.04
CA ALA A 28 8.71 16.91 0.16
C ALA A 28 7.23 16.53 0.25
N GLN A 29 6.68 16.02 -0.86
CA GLN A 29 5.39 15.37 -0.83
C GLN A 29 5.61 14.30 0.22
N ARG A 30 5.14 14.58 1.44
CA ARG A 30 5.01 13.57 2.45
C ARG A 30 4.14 12.56 1.76
N GLU A 31 4.75 11.47 1.31
CA GLU A 31 4.06 10.44 0.57
C GLU A 31 3.01 9.93 1.53
N VAL A 32 1.79 10.46 1.42
CA VAL A 32 0.66 9.91 2.15
C VAL A 32 0.55 8.53 1.53
N PRO A 33 0.80 7.44 2.29
CA PRO A 33 0.72 6.11 1.71
C PRO A 33 -0.64 6.03 1.03
N ALA A 34 -0.63 5.86 -0.29
CA ALA A 34 -1.84 5.94 -1.09
C ALA A 34 -2.75 4.80 -0.61
N ARG A 35 -3.70 5.14 0.26
CA ARG A 35 -4.71 4.20 0.75
C ARG A 35 -5.70 4.04 -0.38
N VAL A 36 -5.56 2.93 -1.11
CA VAL A 36 -6.44 2.63 -2.23
C VAL A 36 -7.70 2.00 -1.65
N GLN A 37 -8.82 2.69 -1.78
CA GLN A 37 -10.11 2.15 -1.34
C GLN A 37 -10.49 0.97 -2.25
N VAL A 38 -10.96 -0.13 -1.64
CA VAL A 38 -11.34 -1.35 -2.37
C VAL A 38 -12.74 -1.80 -1.97
N GLN A 39 -13.47 -2.31 -2.97
CA GLN A 39 -14.72 -3.01 -2.79
C GLN A 39 -14.70 -4.31 -3.59
N MET A 40 -15.15 -5.39 -2.96
CA MET A 40 -15.23 -6.72 -3.59
C MET A 40 -16.63 -7.30 -3.39
N ARG A 41 -17.15 -7.98 -4.41
CA ARG A 41 -18.43 -8.71 -4.35
C ARG A 41 -18.32 -10.03 -5.11
N ASN A 42 -18.69 -11.12 -4.44
CA ASN A 42 -18.66 -12.48 -4.98
C ASN A 42 -17.30 -12.83 -5.60
N VAL A 43 -16.24 -12.67 -4.81
CA VAL A 43 -14.86 -12.95 -5.21
C VAL A 43 -14.34 -14.14 -4.42
N ASP A 44 -13.71 -15.09 -5.11
CA ASP A 44 -12.92 -16.14 -4.48
C ASP A 44 -11.46 -15.65 -4.39
N PHE A 45 -11.08 -15.20 -3.20
CA PHE A 45 -9.72 -14.73 -2.93
C PHE A 45 -8.87 -15.91 -2.47
N HIS A 46 -7.87 -16.26 -3.27
CA HIS A 46 -6.94 -17.35 -2.97
C HIS A 46 -5.79 -16.78 -2.15
N VAL A 47 -5.56 -17.32 -0.96
CA VAL A 47 -4.41 -16.97 -0.11
C VAL A 47 -3.23 -17.89 -0.44
N ASP A 48 -3.54 -19.15 -0.73
CA ASP A 48 -2.66 -20.15 -1.32
C ASP A 48 -3.51 -21.21 -2.04
N SER A 49 -2.92 -22.34 -2.40
CA SER A 49 -3.61 -23.45 -3.08
C SER A 49 -4.62 -24.20 -2.19
N THR A 50 -4.59 -24.00 -0.87
CA THR A 50 -5.42 -24.69 0.13
C THR A 50 -6.48 -23.79 0.76
N ILE A 51 -6.24 -22.47 0.79
CA ILE A 51 -7.08 -21.50 1.48
C ILE A 51 -7.77 -20.58 0.47
N VAL A 52 -9.08 -20.74 0.34
CA VAL A 52 -9.94 -19.86 -0.46
C VAL A 52 -10.92 -19.12 0.43
N LEU A 53 -10.82 -17.80 0.44
CA LEU A 53 -11.75 -16.89 1.10
C LEU A 53 -12.87 -16.52 0.14
N ARG A 54 -14.08 -17.02 0.39
CA ARG A 54 -15.28 -16.73 -0.41
C ARG A 54 -15.90 -15.42 0.02
N ILE A 55 -15.48 -14.33 -0.58
CA ILE A 55 -15.94 -12.98 -0.25
C ILE A 55 -17.31 -12.73 -0.87
N ARG A 56 -18.35 -12.65 -0.04
CA ARG A 56 -19.69 -12.22 -0.47
C ARG A 56 -19.75 -10.71 -0.66
N HIS A 57 -19.15 -9.97 0.27
CA HIS A 57 -18.94 -8.52 0.19
C HIS A 57 -17.75 -8.15 1.06
N LEU A 58 -16.92 -7.22 0.60
CA LEU A 58 -15.87 -6.58 1.38
C LEU A 58 -15.73 -5.11 0.98
N ARG A 59 -15.53 -4.25 1.97
CA ARG A 59 -15.11 -2.86 1.81
C ARG A 59 -13.93 -2.59 2.74
N GLY A 60 -12.94 -1.85 2.23
CA GLY A 60 -11.81 -1.42 3.02
C GLY A 60 -10.76 -0.72 2.17
N GLU A 61 -9.50 -0.96 2.48
CA GLU A 61 -8.36 -0.34 1.82
C GLU A 61 -7.22 -1.32 1.55
N LEU A 62 -6.54 -1.14 0.42
CA LEU A 62 -5.27 -1.75 0.13
C LEU A 62 -4.16 -0.80 0.53
N ARG A 63 -3.19 -1.32 1.26
CA ARG A 63 -2.01 -0.61 1.71
C ARG A 63 -0.77 -1.31 1.16
N ARG A 64 0.11 -0.56 0.50
CA ARG A 64 1.38 -1.07 0.01
C ARG A 64 2.14 -1.79 1.14
N ALA A 65 2.66 -2.98 0.86
CA ALA A 65 3.42 -3.76 1.84
C ALA A 65 4.81 -3.15 2.12
N ALA A 66 5.40 -2.48 1.12
CA ALA A 66 6.65 -1.74 1.24
C ALA A 66 6.51 -0.31 0.67
N PRO A 67 7.25 0.69 1.19
CA PRO A 67 7.20 2.06 0.67
C PRO A 67 7.53 2.15 -0.83
N ASP A 68 8.51 1.37 -1.27
CA ASP A 68 9.07 1.43 -2.63
C ASP A 68 8.36 0.49 -3.61
N HIS A 69 7.37 -0.30 -3.15
CA HIS A 69 6.62 -1.23 -3.98
C HIS A 69 5.15 -0.80 -4.06
N PRO A 70 4.63 -0.46 -5.26
CA PRO A 70 3.20 -0.21 -5.43
C PRO A 70 2.36 -1.42 -5.00
N ALA A 71 1.14 -1.15 -4.53
CA ALA A 71 0.15 -2.20 -4.31
C ALA A 71 -0.42 -2.62 -5.67
N TYR A 72 -0.02 -3.78 -6.14
CA TYR A 72 -0.55 -4.39 -7.35
C TYR A 72 -1.63 -5.39 -6.95
N LEU A 73 -2.83 -5.25 -7.53
CA LEU A 73 -3.96 -6.10 -7.15
C LEU A 73 -3.73 -7.58 -7.46
N ASP A 74 -2.90 -7.88 -8.46
CA ASP A 74 -2.52 -9.21 -8.90
C ASP A 74 -1.36 -9.83 -8.12
N ASP A 75 -0.64 -9.04 -7.33
CA ASP A 75 0.42 -9.52 -6.43
C ASP A 75 -0.05 -9.42 -4.98
N GLU A 76 -0.46 -10.56 -4.43
CA GLU A 76 -0.94 -10.72 -3.06
C GLU A 76 0.08 -10.32 -1.97
N LEU A 77 1.38 -10.33 -2.28
CA LEU A 77 2.43 -9.93 -1.34
C LEU A 77 2.72 -8.43 -1.39
N SER A 78 2.25 -7.73 -2.43
CA SER A 78 2.51 -6.30 -2.62
C SER A 78 1.65 -5.40 -1.74
N PHE A 79 0.62 -5.95 -1.09
CA PHE A 79 -0.28 -5.18 -0.24
C PHE A 79 -0.77 -5.92 1.00
N THR A 80 -1.19 -5.13 1.98
CA THR A 80 -2.03 -5.57 3.10
C THR A 80 -3.43 -5.00 2.91
N MET A 81 -4.44 -5.78 3.27
CA MET A 81 -5.83 -5.36 3.18
C MET A 81 -6.34 -4.94 4.56
N GLY A 82 -6.63 -3.65 4.71
CA GLY A 82 -7.44 -3.15 5.81
C GLY A 82 -8.91 -3.43 5.51
N ILE A 83 -9.62 -4.10 6.41
CA ILE A 83 -11.03 -4.46 6.22
C ILE A 83 -11.89 -3.60 7.14
N ASP A 84 -12.76 -2.78 6.56
CA ASP A 84 -13.74 -2.01 7.33
C ASP A 84 -14.99 -2.85 7.61
N SER A 85 -15.45 -3.59 6.59
CA SER A 85 -16.61 -4.49 6.70
C SER A 85 -16.51 -5.61 5.68
N ALA A 86 -16.83 -6.84 6.09
CA ALA A 86 -16.85 -7.98 5.18
C ALA A 86 -17.81 -9.08 5.61
N ARG A 87 -18.24 -9.88 4.63
CA ARG A 87 -18.82 -11.21 4.83
C ARG A 87 -18.02 -12.19 3.99
N ILE A 88 -17.28 -13.07 4.68
CA ILE A 88 -16.35 -14.02 4.08
C ILE A 88 -16.75 -15.42 4.55
N GLY A 89 -16.87 -16.36 3.61
CA GLY A 89 -16.99 -17.77 3.90
C GLY A 89 -15.64 -18.48 3.74
N ILE A 90 -15.38 -19.46 4.60
CA ILE A 90 -14.21 -20.33 4.54
C ILE A 90 -14.66 -21.76 4.89
N THR A 91 -13.99 -22.77 4.34
CA THR A 91 -14.25 -24.17 4.72
C THR A 91 -13.58 -24.48 6.06
N PRO A 92 -14.03 -25.50 6.81
CA PRO A 92 -13.35 -25.92 8.04
C PRO A 92 -11.89 -26.34 7.78
N ALA A 93 -11.63 -27.08 6.70
CA ALA A 93 -10.27 -27.42 6.26
C ALA A 93 -9.44 -26.16 5.97
N GLY A 94 -9.96 -25.22 5.17
CA GLY A 94 -9.24 -23.98 4.86
C GLY A 94 -8.99 -23.10 6.09
N LEU A 95 -9.88 -23.12 7.09
CA LEU A 95 -9.64 -22.43 8.36
C LEU A 95 -8.54 -23.11 9.18
N SER A 96 -8.50 -24.45 9.16
CA SER A 96 -7.40 -25.22 9.77
C SER A 96 -6.06 -24.83 9.14
N ASP A 97 -5.99 -24.82 7.81
CA ASP A 97 -4.78 -24.47 7.07
C ASP A 97 -4.38 -23.01 7.33
N LEU A 98 -5.32 -22.07 7.29
CA LEU A 98 -5.07 -20.66 7.60
C LEU A 98 -4.44 -20.48 8.99
N LEU A 99 -5.00 -21.15 10.00
CA LEU A 99 -4.50 -21.06 11.37
C LEU A 99 -3.10 -21.67 11.49
N ASN A 100 -2.83 -22.79 10.83
CA ASN A 100 -1.53 -23.47 10.91
C ASN A 100 -0.43 -22.79 10.08
N HIS A 101 -0.76 -22.26 8.90
CA HIS A 101 0.21 -21.73 7.94
C HIS A 101 0.51 -20.25 8.12
N TYR A 102 -0.45 -19.46 8.62
CA TYR A 102 -0.31 -18.00 8.69
C TYR A 102 -0.50 -17.42 10.09
N THR A 103 -1.42 -17.94 10.91
CA THR A 103 -1.69 -17.36 12.24
C THR A 103 -0.76 -17.89 13.34
N PHE A 104 -0.58 -19.22 13.42
CA PHE A 104 0.21 -19.89 14.46
C PHE A 104 1.50 -20.53 13.92
N ALA A 105 1.92 -20.16 12.70
CA ALA A 105 3.11 -20.69 12.04
C ALA A 105 4.45 -20.19 12.64
N TYR A 106 4.42 -19.37 13.69
CA TYR A 106 5.64 -18.80 14.26
C TYR A 106 6.46 -19.85 15.06
N PRO A 107 7.80 -19.70 15.13
CA PRO A 107 8.67 -20.57 15.92
C PRO A 107 8.26 -20.58 17.40
N GLY A 108 8.19 -21.77 18.00
CA GLY A 108 7.78 -21.92 19.41
C GLY A 108 6.28 -21.76 19.68
N SER A 109 5.42 -21.58 18.67
CA SER A 109 3.96 -21.65 18.86
C SER A 109 3.55 -22.93 19.59
N PRO A 110 2.78 -22.82 20.69
CA PRO A 110 2.23 -23.98 21.40
C PRO A 110 1.04 -24.59 20.65
N LEU A 111 0.39 -23.83 19.77
CA LEU A 111 -0.74 -24.27 18.96
C LEU A 111 -0.25 -24.68 17.57
N ARG A 112 -0.40 -25.96 17.25
CA ARG A 112 0.02 -26.55 15.96
C ARG A 112 -0.88 -27.72 15.61
N LYS A 113 -0.98 -28.02 14.31
CA LYS A 113 -1.82 -29.10 13.77
C LYS A 113 -3.29 -28.91 14.20
N LEU A 114 -3.73 -27.66 14.22
CA LEU A 114 -5.10 -27.32 14.55
C LEU A 114 -6.02 -27.91 13.50
N GLU A 115 -7.05 -28.61 13.93
CA GLU A 115 -8.11 -29.14 13.08
C GLU A 115 -9.43 -28.50 13.48
N ILE A 116 -10.09 -27.89 12.50
CA ILE A 116 -11.40 -27.30 12.64
C ILE A 116 -12.43 -28.18 11.95
N THR A 117 -13.44 -28.58 12.69
CA THR A 117 -14.62 -29.29 12.18
C THR A 117 -15.89 -28.50 12.47
N ILE A 118 -16.96 -28.83 11.76
CA ILE A 118 -18.31 -28.39 12.11
C ILE A 118 -19.10 -29.63 12.49
N GLU A 119 -19.47 -29.72 13.77
CA GLU A 119 -20.24 -30.81 14.33
C GLU A 119 -21.50 -30.24 14.98
N GLU A 120 -22.67 -30.75 14.60
CA GLU A 120 -23.97 -30.30 15.14
C GLU A 120 -24.20 -28.78 14.99
N GLY A 121 -23.62 -28.16 13.95
CA GLY A 121 -23.72 -26.71 13.73
C GLY A 121 -22.77 -25.86 14.57
N HIS A 122 -21.89 -26.49 15.36
CA HIS A 122 -20.87 -25.84 16.16
C HIS A 122 -19.49 -26.03 15.55
N LEU A 123 -18.68 -24.98 15.58
CA LEU A 123 -17.25 -25.09 15.31
C LEU A 123 -16.58 -25.83 16.46
N LYS A 124 -15.84 -26.89 16.14
CA LYS A 124 -14.95 -27.57 17.08
C LYS A 124 -13.51 -27.41 16.61
N GLN A 125 -12.63 -27.16 17.55
CA GLN A 125 -11.18 -27.09 17.35
C GLN A 125 -10.53 -28.23 18.11
N HIS A 126 -9.61 -28.94 17.46
CA HIS A 126 -8.69 -29.88 18.07
C HIS A 126 -7.24 -29.43 17.82
N GLY A 127 -6.32 -29.76 18.75
CA GLY A 127 -4.88 -29.42 18.67
C GLY A 127 -4.45 -28.29 19.59
#